data_AF-A0A8T5RA46-F1
#
_entry.id   AF-A0A8T5RA46-F1
#
_cell.length_a   1.000
_cell.length_b   1.000
_cell.length_c   1.000
_cell.angle_alpha   90.00
_cell.angle_beta   90.00
_cell.angle_gamma   90.00
#
_symmetry.space_group_name_H-M   'P 1'
#
loop_
_entity.id
_entity.type
_entity.pdbx_description
1 polymer ?
#
loop_
_entity_poly.entity_id
_entity_poly.type
_entity_poly.pdbx_seq_one_letter_code
_entity_poly.pdbx_strand_id
1 'polypeptide(L)'
;MGKVFGIIALLCGILGFVGWMLLGSLPFGFFYLPIAAIVFGIIGLIVDDSKGMSIAGLILGILSIVFIVFILPMLAFLLILFGLSAIF
;
A
#
# COMPACT_ATOMS: atom_id res chain seq x y z
N MET A 1 4.75 -20.78 -13.86
CA MET A 1 3.66 -20.15 -13.07
C MET A 1 4.13 -18.94 -12.25
N GLY A 2 5.44 -18.78 -11.98
CA GLY A 2 5.96 -17.63 -11.21
C GLY A 2 5.53 -16.26 -11.73
N LYS A 3 5.63 -16.01 -13.05
CA LYS A 3 5.35 -14.70 -13.67
C LYS A 3 3.98 -14.12 -13.30
N VAL A 4 3.02 -15.00 -13.07
CA VAL A 4 1.65 -14.64 -12.69
C VAL A 4 1.64 -14.03 -11.28
N PHE A 5 2.43 -14.56 -10.34
CA PHE A 5 2.53 -14.03 -8.98
C PHE A 5 3.22 -12.67 -8.93
N GLY A 6 4.28 -12.46 -9.73
CA GLY A 6 4.92 -11.14 -9.85
C GLY A 6 3.96 -10.08 -10.41
N ILE A 7 3.16 -10.43 -11.43
CA ILE A 7 2.14 -9.53 -11.99
C ILE A 7 1.03 -9.24 -10.97
N ILE A 8 0.54 -10.25 -10.25
CA ILE A 8 -0.50 -10.08 -9.22
C ILE A 8 0.03 -9.19 -8.07
N ALA A 9 1.28 -9.39 -7.64
CA ALA A 9 1.91 -8.57 -6.61
C ALA A 9 2.00 -7.10 -7.05
N LEU A 10 2.40 -6.86 -8.29
CA LEU A 10 2.52 -5.52 -8.86
C LEU A 10 1.14 -4.85 -9.02
N LEU A 11 0.14 -5.58 -9.51
CA LEU A 11 -1.25 -5.09 -9.62
C LEU A 11 -1.84 -4.79 -8.25
N CYS A 12 -1.68 -5.66 -7.26
CA CYS A 12 -2.13 -5.40 -5.89
C CYS A 12 -1.40 -4.20 -5.27
N GLY A 13 -0.11 -4.03 -5.53
CA GLY A 13 0.67 -2.88 -5.06
C GLY A 13 0.21 -1.57 -5.68
N ILE A 14 0.01 -1.53 -7.00
CA ILE A 14 -0.47 -0.35 -7.72
C ILE A 14 -1.92 -0.04 -7.34
N LEU A 15 -2.82 -1.01 -7.35
CA LEU A 15 -4.23 -0.81 -6.97
C LEU A 15 -4.37 -0.46 -5.50
N GLY A 16 -3.51 -1.00 -4.63
CA GLY A 16 -3.42 -0.62 -3.23
C GLY A 16 -3.01 0.84 -3.08
N PHE A 17 -1.94 1.26 -3.74
CA PHE A 17 -1.41 2.62 -3.67
C PHE A 17 -2.34 3.66 -4.31
N VAL A 18 -2.77 3.41 -5.55
CA VAL A 18 -3.65 4.30 -6.33
C VAL A 18 -5.06 4.31 -5.78
N GLY A 19 -5.58 3.14 -5.37
CA GLY A 19 -6.88 3.03 -4.72
C GLY A 19 -6.91 3.84 -3.43
N TRP A 20 -5.85 3.83 -2.64
CA TRP A 20 -5.76 4.71 -1.46
C TRP A 20 -5.64 6.19 -1.85
N MET A 21 -4.76 6.54 -2.79
CA MET A 21 -4.57 7.94 -3.20
C MET A 21 -5.83 8.60 -3.77
N LEU A 22 -6.62 7.85 -4.55
CA LEU A 22 -7.83 8.35 -5.20
C LEU A 22 -9.09 8.19 -4.35
N LEU A 23 -9.17 7.12 -3.56
CA LEU A 23 -10.36 6.76 -2.77
C LEU A 23 -10.05 6.74 -1.27
N GLY A 24 -9.27 7.72 -0.79
CA GLY A 24 -8.79 7.85 0.60
C GLY A 24 -9.86 7.92 1.71
N SER A 25 -11.08 7.50 1.41
CA SER A 25 -12.25 7.43 2.27
C SER A 25 -12.90 6.04 2.33
N LEU A 26 -12.44 5.02 1.59
CA LEU A 26 -13.08 3.69 1.60
C LEU A 26 -12.54 2.80 2.75
N PRO A 27 -13.32 2.55 3.82
CA PRO A 27 -12.77 2.13 5.10
C PRO A 27 -12.43 0.64 5.22
N PHE A 28 -12.79 -0.22 4.26
CA PHE A 28 -12.70 -1.68 4.48
C PHE A 28 -12.12 -2.53 3.34
N GLY A 29 -12.27 -2.13 2.07
CA GLY A 29 -11.84 -2.97 0.94
C GLY A 29 -10.34 -2.90 0.63
N PHE A 30 -9.76 -1.71 0.73
CA PHE A 30 -8.39 -1.46 0.27
C PHE A 30 -7.31 -1.66 1.33
N PHE A 31 -7.69 -1.91 2.59
CA PHE A 31 -6.73 -2.13 3.67
C PHE A 31 -5.96 -3.45 3.54
N TYR A 32 -6.60 -4.46 2.94
CA TYR A 32 -6.00 -5.79 2.75
C TYR A 32 -5.17 -5.92 1.47
N LEU A 33 -5.35 -5.01 0.49
CA LEU A 33 -4.61 -5.03 -0.77
C LEU A 33 -3.08 -4.85 -0.62
N PRO A 34 -2.58 -3.90 0.21
CA PRO A 34 -1.15 -3.75 0.46
C PRO A 34 -0.53 -5.01 1.08
N ILE A 35 -1.27 -5.65 2.01
CA ILE A 35 -0.85 -6.88 2.67
C ILE A 35 -0.77 -8.01 1.63
N ALA A 36 -1.79 -8.14 0.79
CA ALA A 36 -1.78 -9.11 -0.31
C ALA A 36 -0.63 -8.85 -1.30
N ALA A 37 -0.32 -7.59 -1.62
CA ALA A 37 0.80 -7.22 -2.48
C ALA A 37 2.15 -7.67 -1.90
N ILE A 38 2.34 -7.54 -0.59
CA ILE A 38 3.55 -8.00 0.10
C ILE A 38 3.64 -9.53 0.08
N VAL A 39 2.54 -10.23 0.44
CA VAL A 39 2.51 -11.70 0.47
C VAL A 39 2.79 -12.28 -0.92
N PHE A 40 2.09 -11.79 -1.95
CA PHE A 40 2.33 -12.21 -3.33
C PHE A 40 3.68 -11.76 -3.86
N GLY A 41 4.20 -10.62 -3.40
CA GLY A 41 5.55 -10.15 -3.72
C GLY A 41 6.63 -11.09 -3.17
N ILE A 42 6.50 -11.54 -1.91
CA ILE A 42 7.42 -12.50 -1.29
C ILE A 42 7.35 -13.85 -1.99
N ILE A 43 6.14 -14.38 -2.23
CA ILE A 43 5.94 -15.64 -2.95
C ILE A 43 6.52 -15.54 -4.36
N GLY A 44 6.27 -14.44 -5.06
CA GLY A 44 6.82 -14.14 -6.38
C GLY A 44 8.33 -13.92 -6.37
N LEU A 45 8.97 -13.66 -5.23
CA LEU A 45 10.43 -13.57 -5.13
C LEU A 45 11.09 -14.95 -5.01
N ILE A 46 10.36 -15.89 -4.38
CA ILE A 46 10.82 -17.26 -4.12
C ILE A 46 10.55 -18.18 -5.32
N VAL A 47 9.42 -17.98 -6.01
CA VAL A 47 8.90 -18.92 -7.02
C VAL A 47 9.18 -18.46 -8.47
N ASP A 48 9.66 -17.24 -8.69
CA ASP A 48 9.66 -16.63 -10.02
C ASP A 48 11.05 -16.31 -10.61
N ASP A 49 11.14 -16.40 -11.93
CA ASP A 49 12.30 -15.95 -12.72
C ASP A 49 12.31 -14.42 -12.88
N SER A 50 11.12 -13.78 -12.94
CA SER A 50 10.97 -12.32 -13.06
C SER A 50 11.01 -11.60 -11.72
N LYS A 51 12.15 -11.70 -11.03
CA LYS A 51 12.39 -11.09 -9.71
C LYS A 51 12.06 -9.59 -9.66
N GLY A 52 12.26 -8.85 -10.76
CA GLY A 52 12.04 -7.41 -10.82
C GLY A 52 10.59 -6.98 -10.55
N MET A 53 9.60 -7.70 -11.08
CA MET A 53 8.19 -7.34 -10.89
C MET A 53 7.72 -7.65 -9.46
N SER A 54 8.16 -8.79 -8.91
CA SER A 54 7.87 -9.18 -7.54
C SER A 54 8.47 -8.19 -6.53
N ILE A 55 9.70 -7.75 -6.75
CA ILE A 55 10.36 -6.71 -5.92
C ILE A 55 9.58 -5.39 -5.99
N ALA A 56 9.18 -4.96 -7.19
CA ALA A 56 8.44 -3.72 -7.36
C ALA A 56 7.06 -3.76 -6.66
N GLY A 57 6.32 -4.86 -6.75
CA GLY A 57 5.06 -5.05 -6.02
C GLY A 57 5.25 -5.05 -4.50
N LEU A 58 6.33 -5.64 -4.01
CA LEU A 58 6.67 -5.70 -2.59
C LEU A 58 7.05 -4.31 -2.04
N ILE A 59 7.86 -3.53 -2.78
CA ILE A 59 8.21 -2.16 -2.42
C ILE A 59 6.96 -1.26 -2.39
N LEU A 60 6.09 -1.37 -3.39
CA LEU A 60 4.83 -0.61 -3.44
C LEU A 60 3.90 -0.97 -2.27
N GLY A 61 3.82 -2.25 -1.91
CA GLY A 61 3.07 -2.72 -0.75
C GLY A 61 3.60 -2.13 0.56
N ILE A 62 4.92 -2.16 0.77
CA ILE A 62 5.56 -1.59 1.98
C ILE A 62 5.34 -0.08 2.03
N LEU A 63 5.59 0.64 0.94
CA LEU A 63 5.40 2.09 0.89
C LEU A 63 3.95 2.48 1.21
N SER A 64 2.99 1.72 0.70
CA SER A 64 1.57 1.93 1.00
C SER A 64 1.28 1.78 2.50
N ILE A 65 1.81 0.74 3.16
CA ILE A 65 1.65 0.54 4.61
C ILE A 65 2.30 1.68 5.39
N VAL A 66 3.52 2.08 5.04
CA VAL A 66 4.23 3.18 5.72
C VAL A 66 3.41 4.47 5.61
N PHE A 67 2.84 4.75 4.45
CA PHE A 67 1.99 5.93 4.23
C PHE A 67 0.74 5.89 5.12
N ILE A 68 0.07 4.74 5.20
CA ILE A 68 -1.17 4.57 5.98
C ILE A 68 -0.91 4.63 7.49
N VAL A 69 0.14 3.96 7.97
CA VAL A 69 0.39 3.79 9.41
C VAL A 69 1.07 5.01 10.02
N PHE A 70 1.88 5.75 9.25
CA PHE A 70 2.67 6.86 9.80
C PHE A 70 2.22 8.23 9.29
N ILE A 71 2.16 8.41 7.97
CA ILE A 71 1.93 9.73 7.37
C ILE A 71 0.48 10.18 7.60
N LEU A 72 -0.49 9.28 7.40
CA LEU A 72 -1.91 9.60 7.51
C LEU A 72 -2.34 10.00 8.93
N PRO A 73 -2.03 9.24 10.00
CA PRO A 73 -2.37 9.65 11.36
C PRO A 73 -1.58 10.88 11.81
N MET A 74 -0.32 11.08 11.37
CA MET A 74 0.39 12.34 11.62
C MET A 74 -0.33 13.54 10.98
N LEU A 75 -0.78 13.41 9.73
CA LEU A 75 -1.50 14.48 9.04
C LEU A 75 -2.85 14.77 9.70
N ALA A 76 -3.58 13.73 10.10
CA ALA A 76 -4.83 13.87 10.84
C ALA A 76 -4.62 14.54 12.20
N PHE A 77 -3.59 14.15 12.94
CA PHE A 77 -3.23 14.77 14.22
C PHE A 77 -2.85 16.25 14.04
N LEU A 78 -2.09 16.58 13.01
CA LEU A 78 -1.71 17.95 12.68
C LEU A 78 -2.94 18.81 12.33
N LEU A 79 -3.87 18.28 11.52
CA LEU A 79 -5.13 18.94 11.18
C LEU A 79 -6.01 19.19 12.42
N ILE A 80 -6.08 18.22 13.34
CA ILE A 80 -6.81 18.37 14.61
C ILE A 80 -6.20 19.48 15.46
N LEU A 81 -4.86 19.53 15.58
CA LEU A 81 -4.17 20.58 16.32
C LEU A 81 -4.39 21.98 15.70
N PHE A 82 -4.27 22.11 14.39
CA PHE A 82 -4.55 23.37 13.69
C PHE A 82 -6.02 23.78 13.84
N GLY A 83 -6.96 22.83 13.71
CA GLY A 83 -8.39 23.07 13.91
C GLY A 83 -8.70 23.55 15.32
N LEU A 84 -8.11 22.92 16.35
CA LEU A 84 -8.24 23.37 17.74
C LEU A 84 -7.67 24.77 17.95
N SER A 85 -6.51 25.08 17.37
CA SER A 85 -5.90 26.42 17.47
C SER A 85 -6.70 27.53 16.78
N ALA A 86 -7.63 27.19 15.88
CA ALA A 86 -8.52 28.16 15.25
C ALA A 86 -9.77 28.47 16.08
N ILE A 87 -10.04 27.69 17.13
CA ILE A 87 -11.23 27.80 18.00
C ILE A 87 -10.92 28.54 19.32
N PHE A 88 -9.66 28.55 19.76
CA PHE A 88 -9.18 29.25 20.96
C PHE A 88 -8.46 30.55 20.61
#